data_AF-A0A4V5TU77-F1
#
_entry.id   AF-A0A4V5TU77-F1
#
_cell.length_a   1.000
_cell.length_b   1.000
_cell.length_c   1.000
_cell.angle_alpha   90.00
_cell.angle_beta   90.00
_cell.angle_gamma   90.00
#
_symmetry.space_group_name_H-M   'P 1'
#
loop_
_entity.id
_entity.type
_entity.pdbx_description
1 polymer ?
#
loop_
_entity_poly.entity_id
_entity_poly.type
_entity_poly.pdbx_seq_one_letter_code
_entity_poly.pdbx_strand_id
1 'polypeptide(L)' 'MKEGVLYVDGGWETIITNLRGIANTGGVQFLAKKHVLKIEHCEGKQRIHCFDDEVFEAGAVIVTTPPKEACEIIK' A
#
# COMPACT_ATOMS: atom_id res chain seq x y z
N MET A 1 4.07 -36.72 10.31
CA MET A 1 2.91 -35.82 10.13
C MET A 1 2.87 -35.40 8.67
N LYS A 2 1.76 -35.63 7.94
CA LYS A 2 1.57 -34.91 6.67
C LYS A 2 1.34 -33.46 7.03
N GLU A 3 2.18 -32.56 6.54
CA GLU A 3 2.04 -31.11 6.75
C GLU A 3 0.70 -30.67 6.16
N GLY A 4 -0.29 -30.48 7.03
CA GLY A 4 -1.63 -30.04 6.65
C GLY A 4 -1.67 -28.53 6.47
N VAL A 5 -2.66 -28.05 5.71
CA VAL A 5 -2.94 -26.62 5.60
C VAL A 5 -3.45 -26.10 6.94
N LEU A 6 -2.83 -25.04 7.45
CA LEU A 6 -3.30 -24.31 8.62
C LEU A 6 -4.35 -23.28 8.19
N TYR A 7 -5.49 -23.29 8.88
CA TYR A 7 -6.54 -22.31 8.69
C TYR A 7 -6.45 -21.24 9.76
N VAL A 8 -6.64 -19.98 9.36
CA VAL A 8 -6.67 -18.85 10.27
C VAL A 8 -8.01 -18.86 11.00
N ASP A 9 -7.98 -18.89 12.33
CA ASP A 9 -9.18 -18.73 13.14
C ASP A 9 -9.76 -17.33 12.93
N GLY A 10 -11.07 -17.26 12.68
CA GLY A 10 -11.72 -16.03 12.22
C GLY A 10 -11.39 -15.61 10.77
N GLY A 11 -10.72 -16.48 10.00
CA GLY A 11 -10.41 -16.25 8.59
C GLY A 11 -9.34 -15.19 8.32
N TRP A 12 -8.95 -15.05 7.04
CA TRP A 12 -7.90 -14.12 6.62
C TRP A 12 -8.17 -12.66 6.99
N GLU A 13 -9.44 -12.26 7.04
CA GLU A 13 -9.85 -10.91 7.44
C GLU A 13 -9.39 -10.54 8.86
N THR A 14 -9.26 -11.52 9.76
CA THR A 14 -8.75 -11.29 11.12
C THR A 14 -7.32 -10.74 11.10
N ILE A 15 -6.47 -11.26 10.22
CA ILE A 15 -5.10 -10.77 10.06
C ILE A 15 -5.11 -9.33 9.54
N ILE A 16 -5.92 -9.05 8.52
CA ILE A 16 -6.02 -7.71 7.92
C ILE A 16 -6.52 -6.68 8.95
N THR A 17 -7.54 -7.04 9.72
CA THR A 17 -8.12 -6.18 10.75
C THR A 17 -7.11 -5.87 11.86
N ASN A 18 -6.38 -6.88 12.32
CA ASN A 18 -5.35 -6.71 13.36
C ASN A 18 -4.19 -5.83 12.87
N LEU A 19 -3.68 -6.06 11.65
CA LEU A 19 -2.62 -5.23 11.06
C LEU A 19 -3.06 -3.77 10.88
N ARG A 20 -4.31 -3.53 10.45
CA ARG A 20 -4.87 -2.18 10.38
C ARG A 20 -4.96 -1.53 11.76
N GLY A 21 -5.36 -2.27 12.79
CA GLY A 21 -5.39 -1.78 14.17
C GLY A 21 -4.02 -1.34 14.68
N ILE A 22 -2.98 -2.13 14.40
CA ILE A 22 -1.58 -1.79 14.73
C ILE A 22 -1.14 -0.52 14.00
N ALA A 23 -1.39 -0.42 12.70
CA ALA A 23 -1.03 0.75 11.90
C ALA A 23 -1.73 2.03 12.38
N ASN A 24 -3.03 1.95 12.65
CA ASN A 24 -3.81 3.07 13.20
C ASN A 24 -3.24 3.54 14.56
N THR A 25 -2.91 2.60 15.44
CA THR A 25 -2.30 2.91 16.76
C THR A 25 -0.92 3.56 16.59
N GLY A 26 -0.19 3.20 15.54
CA GLY A 26 1.07 3.83 15.16
C GLY A 26 0.94 5.20 14.46
N GLY A 27 -0.28 5.73 14.28
CA GLY A 27 -0.52 7.04 13.66
C GLY A 27 -0.55 7.03 12.12
N VAL A 28 -0.64 5.85 11.49
CA VAL A 28 -0.78 5.75 10.03
C VAL A 28 -2.12 6.32 9.59
N GLN A 29 -2.12 7.12 8.53
CA GLN A 29 -3.32 7.63 7.88
C GLN A 29 -3.69 6.75 6.68
N PHE A 30 -4.92 6.22 6.68
CA PHE A 30 -5.45 5.46 5.56
C PHE A 30 -6.31 6.36 4.67
N LEU A 31 -5.84 6.60 3.44
CA LEU A 31 -6.56 7.36 2.44
C LEU A 31 -7.23 6.40 1.46
N ALA A 32 -8.53 6.19 1.61
CA ALA A 32 -9.31 5.38 0.68
C ALA A 32 -9.61 6.14 -0.62
N LYS A 33 -9.85 5.41 -1.70
CA LYS A 33 -10.20 5.96 -3.03
C LYS A 33 -9.15 6.91 -3.63
N LYS A 34 -7.89 6.84 -3.17
CA LYS A 34 -6.76 7.55 -3.78
C LYS A 34 -6.12 6.66 -4.85
N HIS A 35 -6.51 6.89 -6.10
CA HIS A 35 -5.95 6.18 -7.25
C HIS A 35 -4.67 6.87 -7.72
N VAL A 36 -3.53 6.18 -7.64
CA VAL A 36 -2.22 6.68 -8.08
C VAL A 36 -2.08 6.50 -9.59
N LEU A 37 -1.77 7.58 -10.30
CA LEU A 37 -1.54 7.59 -11.74
C LEU A 37 -0.06 7.51 -12.10
N LYS A 38 0.79 8.17 -11.32
CA LYS A 38 2.21 8.33 -11.63
C LYS A 38 3.03 8.52 -10.36
N ILE A 39 4.19 7.89 -10.31
CA ILE A 39 5.22 8.13 -9.31
C ILE A 39 6.44 8.64 -10.05
N GLU A 40 6.83 9.89 -9.81
CA GLU A 40 8.02 10.51 -10.37
C GLU A 40 9.19 10.40 -9.41
N HIS A 41 10.32 9.92 -9.92
CA HIS A 41 11.58 9.97 -9.21
C HIS A 41 12.23 11.35 -9.32
N CYS A 42 12.28 12.10 -8.21
CA CYS A 42 13.01 13.35 -8.11
C CYS A 42 14.18 13.22 -7.14
N GLU A 43 15.17 14.11 -7.25
CA GLU A 43 16.27 14.16 -6.29
C GLU A 43 15.75 14.42 -4.87
N GLY A 44 15.96 13.46 -3.96
CA GLY A 44 15.63 13.58 -2.54
C GLY A 44 14.17 13.29 -2.14
N LYS A 45 13.23 13.22 -3.10
CA LYS A 45 11.81 12.91 -2.81
C LYS A 45 11.09 12.35 -4.04
N GLN A 46 10.07 11.55 -3.81
CA GLN A 46 9.18 10.99 -4.84
C GLN A 46 7.90 11.81 -4.87
N ARG A 47 7.37 12.07 -6.07
CA ARG A 47 6.05 12.71 -6.24
C ARG A 47 5.04 11.68 -6.70
N ILE A 48 3.94 11.57 -5.97
CA ILE A 48 2.85 10.63 -6.24
C ILE A 48 1.66 11.44 -6.73
N HIS A 49 1.37 11.35 -8.02
CA HIS A 49 0.25 12.02 -8.66
C HIS A 49 -0.97 11.11 -8.60
N CYS A 50 -2.06 11.62 -8.04
CA CYS A 50 -3.34 10.92 -7.94
C CYS A 50 -4.34 11.40 -8.99
N PHE A 51 -5.37 10.58 -9.23
CA PHE A 51 -6.42 10.86 -10.22
C PHE A 51 -7.25 12.10 -9.91
N ASP A 52 -7.33 12.49 -8.65
CA ASP A 52 -8.05 13.67 -8.16
C ASP A 52 -7.17 14.93 -8.13
N ASP A 53 -6.11 14.95 -8.96
CA ASP A 53 -5.12 16.02 -9.07
C ASP A 53 -4.30 16.30 -7.79
N GLU A 54 -4.51 15.55 -6.71
CA GLU A 54 -3.67 15.64 -5.52
C GLU A 54 -2.26 15.08 -5.79
N VAL A 55 -1.27 15.72 -5.20
CA VAL A 55 0.13 15.30 -5.28
C VAL A 55 0.69 15.11 -3.87
N PHE A 56 1.15 13.90 -3.59
CA PHE A 56 1.88 13.60 -2.35
C PHE A 56 3.38 13.60 -2.59
N GLU A 57 4.15 14.00 -1.57
CA GLU A 57 5.60 13.90 -1.58
C GLU A 57 6.07 12.98 -0.46
N ALA A 58 6.99 12.06 -0.78
CA ALA A 58 7.54 11.12 0.19
C ALA A 58 9.03 10.84 -0.06
N GLY A 59 9.82 10.66 1.00
CA GLY A 59 11.23 10.27 0.86
C GLY A 59 11.41 8.83 0.33
N ALA A 60 10.48 7.95 0.66
CA ALA A 60 10.44 6.56 0.20
C ALA A 60 8.99 6.15 -0.12
N VAL A 61 8.82 5.28 -1.11
CA VAL A 61 7.52 4.77 -1.55
C VAL A 61 7.59 3.25 -1.68
N ILE A 62 6.63 2.55 -1.07
CA ILE A 62 6.44 1.11 -1.24
C ILE A 62 5.20 0.90 -2.10
N VAL A 63 5.36 0.22 -3.24
CA VAL A 63 4.27 -0.07 -4.16
C VAL A 63 3.81 -1.52 -3.94
N THR A 64 2.56 -1.70 -3.56
CA THR A 64 1.96 -3.02 -3.31
C THR A 64 0.92 -3.41 -4.36
N THR A 65 0.88 -2.71 -5.50
CA THR A 65 0.08 -3.12 -6.67
C THR A 65 0.78 -4.26 -7.40
N PRO A 66 0.04 -5.07 -8.20
CA PRO A 66 0.64 -6.11 -9.03
C PRO A 66 1.80 -5.58 -9.90
N PRO A 67 2.84 -6.40 -10.18
CA PRO A 67 4.04 -5.93 -10.89
C PRO A 67 3.76 -5.22 -12.22
N LYS A 68 2.76 -5.68 -12.98
CA LYS A 68 2.36 -5.04 -14.24
C LYS A 68 1.89 -3.60 -14.02
N GLU A 69 1.00 -3.38 -13.06
CA GLU A 69 0.47 -2.06 -12.71
C GLU A 69 1.57 -1.16 -12.13
N ALA A 70 2.45 -1.72 -11.30
CA ALA A 70 3.60 -0.99 -10.74
C ALA A 70 4.51 -0.43 -11.87
N CYS A 71 4.82 -1.24 -12.89
CA CYS A 71 5.61 -0.80 -14.03
C CYS A 71 4.93 0.30 -14.87
N GLU A 72 3.60 0.38 -14.85
CA GLU A 72 2.87 1.40 -15.60
C GLU A 72 2.94 2.77 -14.90
N ILE A 73 2.92 2.80 -13.57
CA ILE A 73 2.87 4.03 -12.76
C ILE A 73 4.24 4.61 -12.41
N ILE A 74 5.31 3.80 -12.37
CA ILE A 74 6.66 4.27 -12.05
C ILE A 74 7.30 4.93 -13.28
N LYS A 75 7.84 6.16 -13.12
CA LYS A 75 8.43 6.95 -14.22
C LYS A 75 9.81 7.51 -13.87
#